data_AF-A0A961VA90-F1
#
_entry.id   AF-A0A961VA90-F1
#
_cell.length_a   1.000
_cell.length_b   1.000
_cell.length_c   1.000
_cell.angle_alpha   90.00
_cell.angle_beta   90.00
_cell.angle_gamma   90.00
#
_symmetry.space_group_name_H-M   'P 1'
#
loop_
_entity.id
_entity.type
_entity.pdbx_description
1 polymer ?
#
loop_
_entity_poly.entity_id
_entity_poly.type
_entity_poly.pdbx_seq_one_letter_code
_entity_poly.pdbx_strand_id
1 'polypeptide(L)'
;MPSELAISVAGIGKTYRVHKGEGAKLASQLWPQWVGGTDYPALVGVDLEIRRGEAVGIVGRNGSGKSTLLQIICGLVVPTTGTVRCRGRVAAILELGAGFDPDFTGRENVKLSAAVLGLTDEQIAARFDAIVAYSGIGDFIDRPVREYSSGMYARLAFALSIHVDADVLVIDEILSVGDAAFQRRCLRSLKAFQAAGGTLLFVSHDPASVQAQCERAVWLDRGQVRADGPSDAVCAFYLEEIQGLEAEFGGAAPDMPREPVARRHGEPWQLLLAGEPVVDPRWSGANPIAIRGPASGRLDHGEGGATIEAVSIHDTDGTPLTTTQGGAEAELRIACTANRDLRSPIVGYILRNERGENICGDNTYLRYREQPLRVAAGDRFVARFLLQLPYLATGTHTIAPSVIEGTQHDHIHLHWIENALVLDVLASPVGLGAVGVPMLDVSCD
;
A
#
# COMPACT_ATOMS: atom_id res chain seq x y z
N MET A 1 -18.58 -0.36 -35.61
CA MET A 1 -18.00 1.00 -35.42
C MET A 1 -16.76 0.81 -34.57
N PRO A 2 -15.55 1.23 -34.98
CA PRO A 2 -14.42 1.23 -34.06
C PRO A 2 -14.81 2.11 -32.85
N SER A 3 -14.67 1.56 -31.65
CA SER A 3 -15.02 2.21 -30.38
C SER A 3 -14.34 3.57 -30.27
N GLU A 4 -15.10 4.61 -29.92
CA GLU A 4 -14.59 5.96 -29.78
C GLU A 4 -13.57 6.07 -28.62
N LEU A 5 -12.46 6.79 -28.85
CA LEU A 5 -11.45 7.07 -27.82
C LEU A 5 -11.96 8.10 -26.81
N ALA A 6 -11.91 7.77 -25.52
CA ALA A 6 -12.22 8.66 -24.41
C ALA A 6 -11.00 9.48 -24.00
N ILE A 7 -9.84 8.83 -23.89
CA ILE A 7 -8.55 9.46 -23.57
C ILE A 7 -7.53 9.01 -24.62
N SER A 8 -6.79 9.97 -25.16
CA SER A 8 -5.64 9.73 -26.04
C SER A 8 -4.48 10.60 -25.59
N VAL A 9 -3.38 9.94 -25.26
CA VAL A 9 -2.11 10.48 -24.80
C VAL A 9 -1.10 10.04 -25.86
N ALA A 10 -0.43 11.00 -26.50
CA ALA A 10 0.53 10.72 -27.56
C ALA A 10 1.85 11.44 -27.30
N GLY A 11 2.94 10.67 -27.12
CA GLY A 11 4.30 11.16 -26.91
C GLY A 11 4.46 12.09 -25.72
N ILE A 12 3.67 11.89 -24.65
CA ILE A 12 3.66 12.79 -23.51
C ILE A 12 4.99 12.74 -22.77
N GLY A 13 5.66 13.90 -22.70
CA GLY A 13 6.83 14.11 -21.88
C GLY A 13 6.58 15.21 -20.87
N LYS A 14 7.08 15.04 -19.65
CA LYS A 14 7.03 16.06 -18.61
C LYS A 14 8.34 16.12 -17.87
N THR A 15 8.94 17.30 -17.87
CA THR A 15 10.17 17.57 -17.13
C THR A 15 9.93 18.70 -16.14
N TYR A 16 10.28 18.48 -14.88
CA TYR A 16 10.26 19.50 -13.84
C TYR A 16 11.66 20.02 -13.60
N ARG A 17 11.81 21.34 -13.45
CA ARG A 17 13.10 21.93 -13.08
C ARG A 17 13.17 22.07 -11.56
N VAL A 18 14.13 21.40 -10.95
CA VAL A 18 14.35 21.40 -9.49
C VAL A 18 15.46 22.38 -9.15
N HIS A 19 15.19 23.31 -8.25
CA HIS A 19 16.16 24.27 -7.72
C HIS A 19 16.45 23.94 -6.25
N LYS A 20 17.72 23.90 -5.85
CA LYS A 20 18.10 23.71 -4.43
C LYS A 20 17.94 25.03 -3.67
N GLY A 21 16.94 25.10 -2.78
CA GLY A 21 16.72 26.22 -1.84
C GLY A 21 15.76 27.31 -2.35
N GLU A 22 15.03 27.94 -1.43
CA GLU A 22 13.99 28.94 -1.74
C GLU A 22 14.56 30.21 -2.41
N GLY A 23 15.78 30.62 -2.06
CA GLY A 23 16.47 31.78 -2.66
C GLY A 23 16.85 31.59 -4.14
N ALA A 24 17.13 30.35 -4.56
CA ALA A 24 17.44 30.03 -5.96
C ALA A 24 16.19 30.13 -6.86
N LYS A 25 15.02 29.82 -6.31
CA LYS A 25 13.74 29.90 -7.03
C LYS A 25 13.41 31.36 -7.39
N LEU A 26 13.59 32.28 -6.46
CA LEU A 26 13.39 33.72 -6.70
C LEU A 26 14.45 34.29 -7.66
N ALA A 27 15.71 33.90 -7.50
CA ALA A 27 16.80 34.33 -8.37
C ALA A 27 16.65 33.81 -9.81
N SER A 28 16.10 32.61 -10.01
CA SER A 28 15.84 32.05 -11.36
C SER A 28 14.74 32.79 -12.14
N GLN A 29 13.80 33.44 -11.43
CA GLN A 29 12.76 34.27 -12.07
C GLN A 29 13.32 35.62 -12.53
N LEU A 30 14.37 36.13 -11.87
CA LEU A 30 15.00 37.42 -12.18
C LEU A 30 16.25 37.32 -13.08
N TRP A 31 17.01 36.22 -12.96
CA TRP A 31 18.23 35.97 -13.75
C TRP A 31 18.33 34.50 -14.20
N PRO A 32 17.57 34.09 -15.25
CA PRO A 32 17.42 32.70 -15.68
C PRO A 32 18.72 32.01 -16.10
N GLN A 33 19.69 32.81 -16.56
CA GLN A 33 20.96 32.36 -17.13
C GLN A 33 22.09 32.15 -16.10
N TRP A 34 21.85 32.49 -14.82
CA TRP A 34 22.86 32.41 -13.75
C TRP A 34 22.48 31.42 -12.63
N VAL A 35 21.26 30.90 -12.64
CA VAL A 35 20.77 29.95 -11.63
C VAL A 35 20.59 28.58 -12.27
N GLY A 36 21.55 27.69 -12.03
CA GLY A 36 21.43 26.29 -12.42
C GLY A 36 20.20 25.63 -11.79
N GLY A 37 19.51 24.79 -12.58
CA GLY A 37 18.44 23.92 -12.12
C GLY A 37 18.65 22.53 -12.74
N THR A 38 18.34 21.48 -11.99
CA THR A 38 18.42 20.11 -12.51
C THR A 38 17.07 19.75 -13.12
N ASP A 39 17.09 19.31 -14.37
CA ASP A 39 15.89 18.83 -15.06
C ASP A 39 15.59 17.39 -14.60
N TYR A 40 14.39 17.18 -14.04
CA TYR A 40 13.89 15.90 -13.57
C TYR A 40 12.75 15.42 -14.51
N PRO A 41 13.00 14.42 -15.37
CA PRO A 41 11.98 13.88 -16.25
C PRO A 41 11.02 12.99 -15.46
N ALA A 42 9.76 13.41 -15.36
CA ALA A 42 8.70 12.65 -14.70
C ALA A 42 7.96 11.72 -15.67
N LEU A 43 7.84 12.10 -16.96
CA LEU A 43 7.28 11.28 -18.03
C LEU A 43 8.14 11.42 -19.28
N VAL A 44 8.33 10.33 -20.01
CA VAL A 44 9.20 10.26 -21.19
C VAL A 44 8.49 9.51 -22.31
N GLY A 45 7.84 10.26 -23.20
CA GLY A 45 7.24 9.69 -24.42
C GLY A 45 6.13 8.68 -24.13
N VAL A 46 5.23 8.99 -23.20
CA VAL A 46 4.11 8.11 -22.85
C VAL A 46 3.03 8.18 -23.91
N ASP A 47 2.69 7.01 -24.46
CA ASP A 47 1.54 6.78 -25.33
C ASP A 47 0.49 5.95 -24.57
N LEU A 48 -0.76 6.39 -24.57
CA LEU A 48 -1.87 5.69 -23.92
C LEU A 48 -3.20 6.01 -24.60
N GLU A 49 -3.95 4.98 -24.96
CA GLU A 49 -5.28 5.09 -25.53
C GLU A 49 -6.30 4.30 -24.70
N ILE A 50 -7.35 5.01 -24.26
CA ILE A 50 -8.47 4.46 -23.49
C ILE A 50 -9.76 4.72 -24.24
N ARG A 51 -10.54 3.66 -24.47
CA ARG A 51 -11.83 3.71 -25.18
C ARG A 51 -12.96 4.04 -24.22
N ARG A 52 -14.05 4.58 -24.77
CA ARG A 52 -15.27 4.80 -23.99
C ARG A 52 -15.79 3.49 -23.39
N GLY A 53 -16.13 3.53 -22.10
CA GLY A 53 -16.62 2.38 -21.34
C GLY A 53 -15.53 1.40 -20.88
N GLU A 54 -14.27 1.68 -21.18
CA GLU A 54 -13.14 0.86 -20.74
C GLU A 54 -12.76 1.20 -19.29
N ALA A 55 -12.42 0.18 -18.50
CA ALA A 55 -11.84 0.32 -17.17
C ALA A 55 -10.36 -0.06 -17.22
N VAL A 56 -9.48 0.94 -17.11
CA VAL A 56 -8.02 0.78 -17.21
C VAL A 56 -7.35 1.12 -15.89
N GLY A 57 -6.54 0.19 -15.41
CA GLY A 57 -5.68 0.37 -14.25
C GLY A 57 -4.33 0.97 -14.61
N ILE A 58 -3.76 1.85 -13.78
CA ILE A 58 -2.34 2.22 -13.84
C ILE A 58 -1.66 1.70 -12.58
N VAL A 59 -0.69 0.79 -12.76
CA VAL A 59 0.18 0.25 -11.71
C VAL A 59 1.60 0.78 -11.85
N GLY A 60 2.33 0.83 -10.75
CA GLY A 60 3.72 1.28 -10.74
C GLY A 60 4.16 1.75 -9.35
N ARG A 61 5.47 1.80 -9.13
CA ARG A 61 6.06 2.27 -7.86
C ARG A 61 5.80 3.75 -7.60
N ASN A 62 6.01 4.19 -6.36
CA ASN A 62 6.04 5.61 -6.04
C ASN A 62 7.17 6.31 -6.84
N GLY A 63 6.87 7.48 -7.37
CA GLY A 63 7.79 8.21 -8.26
C GLY A 63 7.85 7.69 -9.70
N SER A 64 7.04 6.71 -10.11
CA SER A 64 7.04 6.24 -11.51
C SER A 64 6.34 7.19 -12.50
N GLY A 65 5.71 8.27 -12.02
CA GLY A 65 5.04 9.28 -12.85
C GLY A 65 3.51 9.17 -12.90
N LYS A 66 2.89 8.25 -12.14
CA LYS A 66 1.43 8.01 -12.15
C LYS A 66 0.63 9.29 -11.89
N SER A 67 0.91 9.98 -10.78
CA SER A 67 0.22 11.23 -10.40
C SER A 67 0.46 12.34 -11.42
N THR A 68 1.67 12.44 -12.00
CA THR A 68 1.96 13.40 -13.09
C THR A 68 1.14 13.10 -14.34
N LEU A 69 1.04 11.82 -14.73
CA LEU A 69 0.23 11.40 -15.88
C LEU A 69 -1.25 11.70 -15.65
N LEU A 70 -1.76 11.40 -14.46
CA LEU A 70 -3.12 11.73 -14.05
C LEU A 70 -3.40 13.23 -14.11
N GLN A 71 -2.51 14.05 -13.54
CA GLN A 71 -2.63 15.50 -13.56
C GLN A 71 -2.65 16.05 -14.99
N ILE A 72 -1.89 15.46 -15.92
CA ILE A 72 -1.90 15.84 -17.35
C ILE A 72 -3.22 15.43 -18.02
N ILE A 73 -3.70 14.20 -17.77
CA ILE A 73 -4.99 13.70 -18.30
C ILE A 73 -6.14 14.56 -17.79
N CYS A 74 -6.09 15.01 -16.54
CA CYS A 74 -7.11 15.88 -15.93
C CYS A 74 -6.94 17.36 -16.30
N GLY A 75 -5.91 17.73 -17.07
CA GLY A 75 -5.66 19.12 -17.48
C GLY A 75 -5.13 20.03 -16.37
N LEU A 76 -4.72 19.49 -15.23
CA LEU A 76 -4.12 20.23 -14.12
C LEU A 76 -2.67 20.65 -14.41
N VAL A 77 -1.97 19.85 -15.22
CA VAL A 77 -0.58 20.10 -15.60
C VAL A 77 -0.44 20.05 -17.11
N VAL A 78 0.16 21.08 -17.69
CA VAL A 78 0.49 21.11 -19.12
C VAL A 78 1.74 20.23 -19.37
N PRO A 79 1.71 19.30 -20.33
CA PRO A 79 2.88 18.49 -20.68
C PRO A 79 3.96 19.36 -21.33
N THR A 80 5.23 18.93 -21.22
CA THR A 80 6.36 19.60 -21.88
C THR A 80 6.40 19.26 -23.37
N THR A 81 6.07 18.01 -23.72
CA THR A 81 5.99 17.52 -25.10
C THR A 81 4.80 16.59 -25.26
N GLY A 82 4.40 16.34 -26.50
CA GLY A 82 3.28 15.47 -26.83
C GLY A 82 1.93 16.16 -26.72
N THR A 83 0.86 15.39 -26.88
CA THR A 83 -0.51 15.90 -26.84
C THR A 83 -1.41 14.98 -26.03
N VAL A 84 -2.27 15.58 -25.22
CA VAL A 84 -3.33 14.88 -24.49
C VAL A 84 -4.69 15.36 -25.00
N ARG A 85 -5.61 14.42 -25.22
CA ARG A 85 -6.99 14.68 -25.62
C ARG A 85 -7.92 13.83 -24.76
N CYS A 86 -8.83 14.50 -24.06
CA CYS A 86 -9.89 13.86 -23.29
C CYS A 86 -11.24 14.29 -23.87
N ARG A 87 -12.12 13.32 -24.16
CA ARG A 87 -13.46 13.56 -24.71
C ARG A 87 -14.53 13.30 -23.67
N GLY A 88 -15.19 14.37 -23.24
CA GLY A 88 -16.26 14.32 -22.24
C GLY A 88 -15.85 15.02 -20.94
N ARG A 89 -16.74 14.98 -19.95
CA ARG A 89 -16.46 15.50 -18.60
C ARG A 89 -15.61 14.50 -17.83
N VAL A 90 -14.45 14.97 -17.39
CA VAL A 90 -13.54 14.20 -16.52
C VAL A 90 -13.83 14.60 -15.07
N ALA A 91 -14.26 13.65 -14.26
CA ALA A 91 -14.29 13.79 -12.80
C ALA A 91 -13.07 13.07 -12.23
N ALA A 92 -12.26 13.77 -11.44
CA ALA A 92 -11.03 13.23 -10.90
C ALA A 92 -11.00 13.31 -9.39
N ILE A 93 -10.82 12.17 -8.74
CA ILE A 93 -10.60 12.02 -7.31
C ILE A 93 -9.10 11.86 -7.11
N LEU A 94 -8.38 12.97 -7.27
CA LEU A 94 -6.93 13.02 -7.12
C LEU A 94 -6.58 13.49 -5.70
N GLU A 95 -5.52 12.89 -5.13
CA GLU A 95 -4.80 13.32 -3.91
C GLU A 95 -5.62 14.24 -2.98
N LEU A 96 -6.32 13.64 -2.00
CA LEU A 96 -7.08 14.33 -0.94
C LEU A 96 -7.58 15.73 -1.35
N GLY A 97 -8.44 15.74 -2.38
CA GLY A 97 -9.30 16.85 -2.80
C GLY A 97 -8.60 18.12 -3.23
N ALA A 98 -7.79 17.97 -4.27
CA ALA A 98 -7.67 19.02 -5.27
C ALA A 98 -9.06 19.54 -5.69
N GLY A 99 -9.55 20.61 -5.05
CA GLY A 99 -10.86 21.20 -5.30
C GLY A 99 -11.55 21.83 -4.10
N PHE A 100 -11.30 21.38 -2.86
CA PHE A 100 -11.91 22.01 -1.68
C PHE A 100 -11.02 23.08 -1.05
N ASP A 101 -11.60 24.25 -0.82
CA ASP A 101 -11.03 25.33 -0.02
C ASP A 101 -11.23 25.03 1.48
N PRO A 102 -10.16 24.93 2.29
CA PRO A 102 -10.25 24.60 3.71
C PRO A 102 -11.04 25.63 4.54
N ASP A 103 -11.10 26.88 4.09
CA ASP A 103 -11.80 27.97 4.79
C ASP A 103 -13.29 28.01 4.46
N PHE A 104 -13.71 27.33 3.40
CA PHE A 104 -15.11 27.20 3.02
C PHE A 104 -15.78 26.03 3.74
N THR A 105 -17.09 26.16 3.96
CA THR A 105 -17.91 25.06 4.45
C THR A 105 -17.98 23.92 3.44
N GLY A 106 -18.33 22.72 3.88
CA GLY A 106 -18.60 21.61 2.96
C GLY A 106 -19.65 21.94 1.90
N ARG A 107 -20.70 22.70 2.27
CA ARG A 107 -21.74 23.16 1.35
C ARG A 107 -21.19 24.05 0.23
N GLU A 108 -20.39 25.05 0.59
CA GLU A 108 -19.77 25.97 -0.36
C GLU A 108 -18.80 25.21 -1.28
N ASN A 109 -18.03 24.29 -0.71
CA ASN A 109 -17.12 23.42 -1.44
C ASN A 109 -17.81 22.49 -2.43
N VAL A 110 -18.92 21.86 -2.04
CA VAL A 110 -19.76 21.06 -2.95
C VAL A 110 -20.26 21.92 -4.10
N LYS A 111 -20.78 23.12 -3.82
CA LYS A 111 -21.29 24.02 -4.86
C LYS A 111 -20.19 24.43 -5.83
N LEU A 112 -19.04 24.90 -5.31
CA LEU A 112 -17.92 25.36 -6.11
C LEU A 112 -17.36 24.23 -6.99
N SER A 113 -17.07 23.08 -6.38
CA SER A 113 -16.46 21.95 -7.08
C SER A 113 -17.41 21.34 -8.11
N ALA A 114 -18.71 21.23 -7.80
CA ALA A 114 -19.70 20.76 -8.75
C ALA A 114 -19.84 21.69 -9.97
N ALA A 115 -19.79 23.00 -9.76
CA ALA A 115 -19.82 23.99 -10.85
C ALA A 115 -18.56 23.90 -11.72
N VAL A 116 -17.37 23.73 -11.12
CA VAL A 116 -16.11 23.49 -11.83
C VAL A 116 -16.18 22.22 -12.69
N LEU A 117 -16.85 21.18 -12.19
CA LEU A 117 -17.09 19.93 -12.91
C LEU A 117 -18.24 20.03 -13.94
N GLY A 118 -18.81 21.22 -14.15
CA GLY A 118 -19.76 21.51 -15.21
C GLY A 118 -21.21 21.18 -14.88
N LEU A 119 -21.60 21.17 -13.61
CA LEU A 119 -23.01 21.14 -13.21
C LEU A 119 -23.59 22.57 -13.15
N THR A 120 -24.84 22.74 -13.56
CA THR A 120 -25.58 24.00 -13.37
C THR A 120 -26.07 24.14 -11.92
N ASP A 121 -26.39 25.35 -11.48
CA ASP A 121 -26.93 25.59 -10.13
C ASP A 121 -28.20 24.76 -9.86
N GLU A 122 -29.07 24.55 -10.85
CA GLU A 122 -30.25 23.69 -10.72
C GLU A 122 -29.87 22.21 -10.53
N GLN A 123 -28.87 21.72 -11.27
CA GLN A 123 -28.38 20.35 -11.14
C GLN A 123 -27.70 20.13 -9.78
N ILE A 124 -26.96 21.13 -9.29
CA ILE A 124 -26.33 21.09 -7.97
C ILE A 124 -27.41 21.02 -6.89
N ALA A 125 -28.41 21.92 -6.94
CA ALA A 125 -29.49 21.94 -5.98
C ALA A 125 -30.27 20.62 -5.95
N ALA A 126 -30.54 20.02 -7.12
CA ALA A 126 -31.26 18.75 -7.23
C ALA A 126 -30.48 17.55 -6.67
N ARG A 127 -29.14 17.62 -6.61
CA ARG A 127 -28.27 16.51 -6.19
C ARG A 127 -27.65 16.71 -4.82
N PHE A 128 -27.72 17.92 -4.26
CA PHE A 128 -27.04 18.29 -3.03
C PHE A 128 -27.36 17.33 -1.88
N ASP A 129 -28.64 17.08 -1.61
CA ASP A 129 -29.06 16.22 -0.51
C ASP A 129 -28.58 14.77 -0.70
N ALA A 130 -28.55 14.27 -1.94
CA ALA A 130 -28.01 12.94 -2.25
C ALA A 130 -26.50 12.86 -1.99
N ILE A 131 -25.75 13.91 -2.35
CA ILE A 131 -24.30 14.01 -2.07
C ILE A 131 -24.05 13.99 -0.56
N VAL A 132 -24.76 14.82 0.20
CA VAL A 132 -24.61 14.90 1.66
C VAL A 132 -24.97 13.56 2.31
N ALA A 133 -26.12 12.98 1.96
CA ALA A 133 -26.55 11.68 2.47
C ALA A 133 -25.57 10.56 2.14
N TYR A 134 -25.01 10.55 0.92
CA TYR A 134 -24.02 9.56 0.51
C TYR A 134 -22.73 9.69 1.32
N SER A 135 -22.23 10.91 1.51
CA SER A 135 -20.99 11.15 2.28
C SER A 135 -21.13 10.75 3.75
N GLY A 136 -22.34 10.84 4.32
CA GLY A 136 -22.61 10.52 5.71
C GLY A 136 -21.94 11.45 6.71
N ILE A 137 -21.60 12.68 6.32
CA ILE A 137 -21.01 13.69 7.21
C ILE A 137 -22.07 14.48 8.01
N GLY A 138 -23.34 14.39 7.62
CA GLY A 138 -24.46 15.04 8.33
C GLY A 138 -24.26 16.54 8.49
N ASP A 139 -24.49 17.04 9.72
CA ASP A 139 -24.45 18.47 10.06
C ASP A 139 -23.07 19.12 9.90
N PHE A 140 -22.00 18.32 9.72
CA PHE A 140 -20.68 18.87 9.40
C PHE A 140 -20.64 19.55 8.03
N ILE A 141 -21.62 19.34 7.15
CA ILE A 141 -21.68 20.00 5.84
C ILE A 141 -21.62 21.53 5.94
N ASP A 142 -22.13 22.11 7.04
CA ASP A 142 -22.14 23.55 7.29
C ASP A 142 -20.93 24.02 8.12
N ARG A 143 -19.94 23.15 8.36
CA ARG A 143 -18.66 23.46 9.02
C ARG A 143 -17.54 23.66 7.99
N PRO A 144 -16.55 24.52 8.27
CA PRO A 144 -15.36 24.66 7.45
C PRO A 144 -14.64 23.32 7.24
N VAL A 145 -14.17 23.06 6.02
CA VAL A 145 -13.55 21.78 5.65
C VAL A 145 -12.23 21.55 6.43
N ARG A 146 -11.53 22.59 6.87
CA ARG A 146 -10.37 22.47 7.77
C ARG A 146 -10.68 21.79 9.11
N GLU A 147 -11.95 21.71 9.51
CA GLU A 147 -12.40 21.01 10.73
C GLU A 147 -12.71 19.52 10.48
N TYR A 148 -12.62 19.05 9.24
CA TYR A 148 -12.96 17.69 8.87
C TYR A 148 -11.81 16.74 9.22
N SER A 149 -12.16 15.51 9.62
CA SER A 149 -11.20 14.41 9.55
C SER A 149 -10.87 14.09 8.08
N SER A 150 -9.71 13.47 7.83
CA SER A 150 -9.34 12.97 6.50
C SER A 150 -10.40 12.02 5.91
N GLY A 151 -11.07 11.24 6.75
CA GLY A 151 -12.17 10.36 6.34
C GLY A 151 -13.42 11.11 5.90
N MET A 152 -13.85 12.14 6.65
CA MET A 152 -15.00 12.98 6.25
C MET A 152 -14.73 13.73 4.95
N TYR A 153 -13.51 14.24 4.82
CA TYR A 153 -13.03 14.91 3.63
C TYR A 153 -13.12 13.98 2.40
N ALA A 154 -12.50 12.80 2.48
CA ALA A 154 -12.50 11.82 1.40
C ALA A 154 -13.91 11.34 1.05
N ARG A 155 -14.76 11.15 2.08
CA ARG A 155 -16.17 10.78 1.89
C ARG A 155 -16.96 11.81 1.09
N LEU A 156 -16.80 13.10 1.41
CA LEU A 156 -17.49 14.18 0.70
C LEU A 156 -16.96 14.33 -0.73
N ALA A 157 -15.65 14.29 -0.92
CA ALA A 157 -15.03 14.37 -2.25
C ALA A 157 -15.47 13.22 -3.17
N PHE A 158 -15.51 12.00 -2.64
CA PHE A 158 -16.01 10.84 -3.38
C PHE A 158 -17.50 10.97 -3.68
N ALA A 159 -18.30 11.34 -2.68
CA ALA A 159 -19.74 11.53 -2.83
C ALA A 159 -20.07 12.53 -3.93
N LEU A 160 -19.37 13.67 -3.96
CA LEU A 160 -19.53 14.65 -5.03
C LEU A 160 -19.19 14.02 -6.39
N SER A 161 -18.02 13.41 -6.51
CA SER A 161 -17.48 12.93 -7.80
C SER A 161 -18.36 11.89 -8.48
N ILE A 162 -18.99 10.99 -7.73
CA ILE A 162 -19.92 9.99 -8.30
C ILE A 162 -21.32 10.54 -8.63
N HIS A 163 -21.67 11.72 -8.12
CA HIS A 163 -22.95 12.38 -8.43
C HIS A 163 -22.80 13.46 -9.52
N VAL A 164 -21.59 13.62 -10.08
CA VAL A 164 -21.38 14.38 -11.31
C VAL A 164 -21.61 13.46 -12.51
N ASP A 165 -22.25 13.98 -13.56
CA ASP A 165 -22.45 13.26 -14.82
C ASP A 165 -21.13 13.19 -15.63
N ALA A 166 -20.15 12.47 -15.10
CA ALA A 166 -18.85 12.29 -15.72
C ALA A 166 -18.90 11.24 -16.85
N ASP A 167 -18.17 11.49 -17.93
CA ASP A 167 -17.92 10.49 -18.97
C ASP A 167 -16.67 9.64 -18.63
N VAL A 168 -15.74 10.26 -17.89
CA VAL A 168 -14.48 9.67 -17.45
C VAL A 168 -14.34 9.90 -15.94
N LEU A 169 -14.18 8.83 -15.18
CA LEU A 169 -13.89 8.88 -13.77
C LEU A 169 -12.43 8.48 -13.54
N VAL A 170 -11.68 9.34 -12.87
CA VAL A 170 -10.28 9.14 -12.53
C VAL A 170 -10.17 8.99 -11.02
N ILE A 171 -9.54 7.92 -10.54
CA ILE A 171 -9.44 7.62 -9.10
C ILE A 171 -8.01 7.29 -8.75
N ASP A 172 -7.46 7.99 -7.75
CA ASP A 172 -6.10 7.78 -7.26
C ASP A 172 -6.12 7.38 -5.77
N GLU A 173 -5.82 6.11 -5.47
CA GLU A 173 -5.52 5.52 -4.14
C GLU A 173 -6.52 5.76 -2.97
N ILE A 174 -7.55 6.57 -3.19
CA ILE A 174 -8.48 7.08 -2.17
C ILE A 174 -9.54 6.08 -1.74
N LEU A 175 -9.71 4.97 -2.49
CA LEU A 175 -10.64 3.91 -2.07
C LEU A 175 -10.23 3.27 -0.74
N SER A 176 -8.98 3.44 -0.30
CA SER A 176 -8.50 2.98 1.00
C SER A 176 -8.93 3.88 2.17
N VAL A 177 -9.41 5.10 1.91
CA VAL A 177 -9.76 6.09 2.94
C VAL A 177 -11.25 5.96 3.32
N GLY A 178 -11.51 5.71 4.60
CA GLY A 178 -12.85 5.55 5.17
C GLY A 178 -13.08 4.16 5.77
N ASP A 179 -14.23 3.98 6.42
CA ASP A 179 -14.60 2.68 6.99
C ASP A 179 -14.99 1.64 5.92
N ALA A 180 -14.93 0.35 6.28
CA ALA A 180 -15.24 -0.76 5.38
C ALA A 180 -16.67 -0.73 4.81
N ALA A 181 -17.64 -0.07 5.47
CA ALA A 181 -18.99 0.08 4.94
C ALA A 181 -19.03 1.15 3.82
N PHE A 182 -18.31 2.25 3.98
CA PHE A 182 -18.15 3.27 2.96
C PHE A 182 -17.37 2.75 1.75
N GLN A 183 -16.25 2.05 1.96
CA GLN A 183 -15.48 1.43 0.88
C GLN A 183 -16.35 0.50 0.00
N ARG A 184 -17.14 -0.38 0.64
CA ARG A 184 -18.09 -1.25 -0.09
C ARG A 184 -19.12 -0.47 -0.89
N ARG A 185 -19.56 0.69 -0.40
CA ARG A 185 -20.48 1.59 -1.11
C ARG A 185 -19.81 2.20 -2.33
N CYS A 186 -18.58 2.69 -2.17
CA CYS A 186 -17.75 3.22 -3.27
C CYS A 186 -17.59 2.19 -4.38
N LEU A 187 -17.18 0.97 -4.04
CA LEU A 187 -17.01 -0.11 -5.01
C LEU A 187 -18.29 -0.42 -5.79
N ARG A 188 -19.46 -0.41 -5.13
CA ARG A 188 -20.75 -0.57 -5.83
C ARG A 188 -21.03 0.58 -6.80
N SER A 189 -20.76 1.81 -6.40
CA SER A 189 -20.95 2.99 -7.25
C SER A 189 -20.02 2.95 -8.46
N LEU A 190 -18.77 2.48 -8.31
CA LEU A 190 -17.85 2.29 -9.44
C LEU A 190 -18.36 1.24 -10.42
N LYS A 191 -18.84 0.10 -9.92
CA LYS A 191 -19.43 -0.94 -10.79
C LYS A 191 -20.67 -0.43 -11.51
N ALA A 192 -21.52 0.36 -10.85
CA ALA A 192 -22.68 0.98 -11.48
C ALA A 192 -22.28 1.99 -12.58
N PHE A 193 -21.24 2.79 -12.33
CA PHE A 193 -20.68 3.71 -13.30
C PHE A 193 -20.12 2.99 -14.54
N GLN A 194 -19.34 1.92 -14.34
CA GLN A 194 -18.84 1.07 -15.42
C GLN A 194 -19.98 0.43 -16.22
N ALA A 195 -20.99 -0.12 -15.52
CA ALA A 195 -22.15 -0.75 -16.16
C ALA A 195 -23.00 0.25 -16.97
N ALA A 196 -22.98 1.54 -16.62
CA ALA A 196 -23.61 2.60 -17.38
C ALA A 196 -22.79 3.05 -18.62
N GLY A 197 -21.65 2.42 -18.89
CA GLY A 197 -20.75 2.75 -20.00
C GLY A 197 -19.75 3.88 -19.68
N GLY A 198 -19.60 4.24 -18.40
CA GLY A 198 -18.61 5.20 -17.96
C GLY A 198 -17.18 4.67 -18.11
N THR A 199 -16.24 5.55 -18.46
CA THR A 199 -14.83 5.19 -18.63
C THR A 199 -14.10 5.35 -17.30
N LEU A 200 -13.43 4.31 -16.80
CA LEU A 200 -12.70 4.37 -15.53
C LEU A 200 -11.19 4.35 -15.77
N LEU A 201 -10.49 5.33 -15.19
CA LEU A 201 -9.04 5.29 -15.01
C LEU A 201 -8.75 5.12 -13.51
N PHE A 202 -8.26 3.95 -13.14
CA PHE A 202 -8.00 3.60 -11.75
C PHE A 202 -6.51 3.50 -11.49
N VAL A 203 -6.01 4.24 -10.49
CA VAL A 203 -4.59 4.27 -10.16
C VAL A 203 -4.39 3.76 -8.75
N SER A 204 -3.51 2.77 -8.63
CA SER A 204 -3.22 2.10 -7.37
C SER A 204 -1.81 1.53 -7.40
N HIS A 205 -1.15 1.52 -6.24
CA HIS A 205 0.07 0.74 -6.06
C HIS A 205 -0.20 -0.72 -5.69
N ASP A 206 -1.44 -1.05 -5.30
CA ASP A 206 -1.91 -2.41 -5.02
C ASP A 206 -2.44 -3.09 -6.29
N PRO A 207 -1.74 -4.13 -6.81
CA PRO A 207 -2.17 -4.87 -8.00
C PRO A 207 -3.49 -5.62 -7.82
N ALA A 208 -3.80 -6.08 -6.61
CA ALA A 208 -5.04 -6.83 -6.37
C ALA A 208 -6.27 -5.94 -6.55
N SER A 209 -6.21 -4.70 -6.05
CA SER A 209 -7.24 -3.69 -6.30
C SER A 209 -7.39 -3.36 -7.79
N VAL A 210 -6.30 -3.32 -8.56
CA VAL A 210 -6.36 -3.09 -10.02
C VAL A 210 -7.02 -4.25 -10.74
N GLN A 211 -6.62 -5.49 -10.45
CA GLN A 211 -7.21 -6.70 -11.03
C GLN A 211 -8.70 -6.81 -10.72
N ALA A 212 -9.12 -6.43 -9.51
CA ALA A 212 -10.53 -6.49 -9.10
C ALA A 212 -11.43 -5.47 -9.82
N GLN A 213 -10.86 -4.35 -10.28
CA GLN A 213 -11.61 -3.18 -10.74
C GLN A 213 -11.45 -2.87 -12.23
N CYS A 214 -10.45 -3.45 -12.89
CA CYS A 214 -10.08 -3.16 -14.27
C CYS A 214 -9.78 -4.44 -15.06
N GLU A 215 -10.21 -4.48 -16.32
CA GLU A 215 -9.94 -5.60 -17.23
C GLU A 215 -8.56 -5.46 -17.92
N ARG A 216 -8.08 -4.22 -18.05
CA ARG A 216 -6.80 -3.87 -18.64
C ARG A 216 -5.99 -3.07 -17.63
N ALA A 217 -4.68 -3.26 -17.60
CA ALA A 217 -3.78 -2.44 -16.82
C ALA A 217 -2.59 -1.96 -17.65
N VAL A 218 -2.01 -0.86 -17.21
CA VAL A 218 -0.82 -0.23 -17.77
C VAL A 218 0.18 -0.11 -16.65
N TRP A 219 1.36 -0.69 -16.86
CA TRP A 219 2.45 -0.56 -15.91
C TRP A 219 3.36 0.60 -16.31
N LEU A 220 3.45 1.58 -15.42
CA LEU A 220 4.31 2.75 -15.55
C LEU A 220 5.54 2.61 -14.64
N ASP A 221 6.73 2.72 -15.23
CA ASP A 221 8.02 2.68 -14.54
C ASP A 221 8.90 3.82 -15.04
N ARG A 222 9.49 4.60 -14.12
CA ARG A 222 10.37 5.76 -14.41
C ARG A 222 9.87 6.66 -15.55
N GLY A 223 8.56 6.93 -15.57
CA GLY A 223 7.92 7.81 -16.54
C GLY A 223 7.66 7.19 -17.91
N GLN A 224 7.80 5.87 -18.08
CA GLN A 224 7.58 5.15 -19.33
C GLN A 224 6.61 3.98 -19.13
N VAL A 225 5.85 3.67 -20.18
CA VAL A 225 4.97 2.48 -20.20
C VAL A 225 5.83 1.25 -20.47
N ARG A 226 5.83 0.31 -19.52
CA ARG A 226 6.57 -0.95 -19.64
C ARG A 226 5.72 -2.08 -20.18
N ALA A 227 4.46 -2.12 -19.77
CA ALA A 227 3.50 -3.12 -20.21
C ALA A 227 2.10 -2.51 -20.27
N ASP A 228 1.30 -3.00 -21.22
CA ASP A 228 -0.08 -2.61 -21.45
C ASP A 228 -0.84 -3.82 -21.98
N GLY A 229 -1.89 -4.24 -21.28
CA GLY A 229 -2.61 -5.46 -21.61
C GLY A 229 -3.60 -5.88 -20.52
N PRO A 230 -4.06 -7.15 -20.53
CA PRO A 230 -4.95 -7.68 -19.50
C PRO A 230 -4.40 -7.42 -18.10
N SER A 231 -5.25 -6.97 -17.18
CA SER A 231 -4.84 -6.57 -15.84
C SER A 231 -4.10 -7.68 -15.10
N ASP A 232 -4.59 -8.92 -15.19
CA ASP A 232 -3.94 -10.09 -14.58
C ASP A 232 -2.49 -10.26 -15.02
N ALA A 233 -2.24 -10.19 -16.33
CA ALA A 233 -0.91 -10.39 -16.91
C ALA A 233 0.04 -9.23 -16.55
N VAL A 234 -0.43 -7.99 -16.69
CA VAL A 234 0.38 -6.80 -16.40
C VAL A 234 0.71 -6.70 -14.90
N CYS A 235 -0.26 -7.00 -14.03
CA CYS A 235 -0.05 -7.05 -12.60
C CYS A 235 0.91 -8.17 -12.18
N ALA A 236 0.84 -9.35 -12.83
CA ALA A 236 1.80 -10.42 -12.61
C ALA A 236 3.23 -10.00 -13.01
N PHE A 237 3.41 -9.43 -14.20
CA PHE A 237 4.72 -8.92 -14.65
C PHE A 237 5.27 -7.83 -13.73
N TYR A 238 4.40 -6.91 -13.29
CA TYR A 238 4.79 -5.87 -12.32
C TYR A 238 5.24 -6.47 -10.99
N LEU A 239 4.53 -7.47 -10.47
CA LEU A 239 4.90 -8.14 -9.21
C LEU A 239 6.21 -8.91 -9.35
N GLU A 240 6.39 -9.66 -10.43
CA GLU A 240 7.63 -10.39 -10.73
C GLU A 240 8.82 -9.42 -10.82
N GLU A 241 8.67 -8.28 -11.50
CA GLU A 241 9.76 -7.31 -11.66
C GLU A 241 9.99 -6.49 -10.39
N ILE A 242 8.98 -6.22 -9.56
CA ILE A 242 9.21 -5.65 -8.24
C ILE A 242 10.00 -6.61 -7.36
N GLN A 243 9.65 -7.89 -7.36
CA GLN A 243 10.35 -8.92 -6.61
C GLN A 243 11.79 -9.12 -7.15
N GLY A 244 11.97 -9.01 -8.46
CA GLY A 244 13.29 -9.04 -9.11
C GLY A 244 14.14 -7.79 -8.86
N LEU A 245 13.53 -6.60 -8.84
CA LEU A 245 14.19 -5.32 -8.57
C LEU A 245 14.50 -5.13 -7.08
N GLU A 246 13.68 -5.66 -6.16
CA GLU A 246 14.01 -5.75 -4.73
C GLU A 246 15.25 -6.63 -4.47
N ALA A 247 15.57 -7.52 -5.41
CA ALA A 247 16.82 -8.28 -5.44
C ALA A 247 17.97 -7.58 -6.21
N GLU A 248 17.76 -6.42 -6.84
CA GLU A 248 18.80 -5.61 -7.50
C GLU A 248 19.07 -4.26 -6.80
N PHE A 249 18.13 -3.75 -6.01
CA PHE A 249 18.15 -2.42 -5.39
C PHE A 249 18.75 -2.40 -3.96
N GLY A 250 19.62 -3.34 -3.61
CA GLY A 250 20.44 -3.28 -2.40
C GLY A 250 21.49 -2.15 -2.34
N GLY A 251 21.23 -0.98 -2.94
CA GLY A 251 22.17 0.11 -3.15
C GLY A 251 21.80 1.42 -2.45
N ALA A 252 22.35 1.62 -1.25
CA ALA A 252 22.63 2.85 -0.50
C ALA A 252 21.60 4.02 -0.53
N ALA A 253 20.85 4.22 0.58
CA ALA A 253 20.15 5.49 0.84
C ALA A 253 21.05 6.60 1.46
N PRO A 254 20.68 7.89 1.28
CA PRO A 254 21.51 9.03 1.63
C PRO A 254 21.41 9.46 3.10
N ASP A 255 22.50 10.06 3.58
CA ASP A 255 22.67 10.64 4.91
C ASP A 255 21.74 11.86 5.12
N MET A 256 20.85 11.78 6.11
CA MET A 256 19.98 12.90 6.53
C MET A 256 20.29 13.27 7.98
N PRO A 257 20.60 14.55 8.27
CA PRO A 257 20.89 14.98 9.62
C PRO A 257 19.61 14.97 10.46
N ARG A 258 19.62 14.24 11.57
CA ARG A 258 18.53 14.27 12.56
C ARG A 258 19.06 14.88 13.85
N GLU A 259 18.56 16.06 14.18
CA GLU A 259 18.75 16.67 15.49
C GLU A 259 18.18 15.76 16.60
N PRO A 260 18.80 15.75 17.79
CA PRO A 260 18.38 14.89 18.89
C PRO A 260 17.12 15.46 19.54
N VAL A 261 15.96 14.84 19.27
CA VAL A 261 14.77 15.05 20.10
C VAL A 261 15.05 14.42 21.46
N ALA A 262 15.12 15.27 22.49
CA ALA A 262 15.34 14.88 23.87
C ALA A 262 14.30 13.85 24.32
N ARG A 263 14.76 12.63 24.61
CA ARG A 263 13.97 11.57 25.23
C ARG A 263 13.58 12.02 26.64
N ARG A 264 12.32 12.39 26.83
CA ARG A 264 11.74 12.43 28.18
C ARG A 264 11.49 10.98 28.61
N HIS A 265 12.23 10.54 29.62
CA HIS A 265 11.87 9.39 30.43
C HIS A 265 10.55 9.72 31.16
N GLY A 266 9.43 9.46 30.50
CA GLY A 266 8.16 9.19 31.17
C GLY A 266 8.13 7.72 31.51
N GLU A 267 7.69 7.39 32.72
CA GLU A 267 7.59 6.01 33.19
C GLU A 267 6.91 5.11 32.16
N PRO A 268 7.44 3.90 31.93
CA PRO A 268 6.90 3.04 30.90
C PRO A 268 5.46 2.73 31.25
N TRP A 269 4.60 2.78 30.23
CA TRP A 269 3.30 2.11 30.27
C TRP A 269 3.53 0.69 30.80
N GLN A 270 3.27 0.47 32.09
CA GLN A 270 2.99 -0.82 32.68
C GLN A 270 1.66 -1.29 32.08
N LEU A 271 1.62 -1.47 30.76
CA LEU A 271 0.68 -2.36 30.13
C LEU A 271 0.92 -3.72 30.79
N LEU A 272 -0.10 -4.21 31.51
CA LEU A 272 -0.60 -5.58 31.68
C LEU A 272 0.23 -6.85 31.29
N LEU A 273 1.50 -6.77 30.93
CA LEU A 273 2.30 -7.80 30.26
C LEU A 273 3.39 -8.36 31.18
N ALA A 274 3.06 -8.53 32.46
CA ALA A 274 3.77 -9.43 33.37
C ALA A 274 2.87 -10.63 33.75
N GLY A 275 1.87 -10.94 32.91
CA GLY A 275 0.90 -12.00 33.12
C GLY A 275 1.10 -13.17 32.16
N GLU A 276 0.55 -14.32 32.55
CA GLU A 276 0.43 -15.55 31.75
C GLU A 276 -0.09 -15.27 30.32
N PRO A 277 0.25 -16.13 29.33
CA PRO A 277 -0.26 -16.02 27.96
C PRO A 277 -1.78 -15.85 27.94
N VAL A 278 -2.28 -14.91 27.13
CA VAL A 278 -3.72 -14.61 27.06
C VAL A 278 -4.43 -15.68 26.25
N VAL A 279 -5.02 -16.66 26.92
CA VAL A 279 -5.79 -17.73 26.28
C VAL A 279 -7.28 -17.47 26.50
N ASP A 280 -8.06 -17.48 25.42
CA ASP A 280 -9.52 -17.51 25.52
C ASP A 280 -9.93 -18.94 25.93
N PRO A 281 -10.50 -19.18 27.12
CA PRO A 281 -10.81 -20.52 27.59
C PRO A 281 -11.77 -21.28 26.66
N ARG A 282 -12.59 -20.55 25.88
CA ARG A 282 -13.53 -21.13 24.91
C ARG A 282 -12.81 -21.76 23.73
N TRP A 283 -11.56 -21.36 23.48
CA TRP A 283 -10.75 -21.76 22.33
C TRP A 283 -9.64 -22.75 22.71
N SER A 284 -9.51 -23.09 24.00
CA SER A 284 -8.52 -24.05 24.48
C SER A 284 -8.65 -25.39 23.75
N GLY A 285 -7.58 -25.83 23.07
CA GLY A 285 -7.56 -27.04 22.26
C GLY A 285 -8.35 -26.97 20.94
N ALA A 286 -8.97 -25.83 20.59
CA ALA A 286 -9.82 -25.68 19.41
C ALA A 286 -9.07 -25.21 18.15
N ASN A 287 -7.76 -24.94 18.26
CA ASN A 287 -6.94 -24.51 17.14
C ASN A 287 -5.63 -25.31 17.03
N PRO A 288 -5.69 -26.63 16.78
CA PRO A 288 -4.49 -27.47 16.64
C PRO A 288 -3.73 -27.11 15.36
N ILE A 289 -2.41 -26.94 15.51
CA ILE A 289 -1.48 -26.58 14.44
C ILE A 289 -0.45 -27.70 14.29
N ALA A 290 -0.43 -28.36 13.13
CA ALA A 290 0.65 -29.26 12.75
C ALA A 290 1.75 -28.48 12.03
N ILE A 291 3.01 -28.65 12.45
CA ILE A 291 4.16 -27.94 11.92
C ILE A 291 5.00 -28.92 11.11
N ARG A 292 5.29 -28.56 9.86
CA ARG A 292 6.16 -29.36 8.98
C ARG A 292 7.04 -28.49 8.10
N GLY A 293 8.09 -29.09 7.57
CA GLY A 293 8.94 -28.47 6.54
C GLY A 293 8.23 -28.39 5.17
N PRO A 294 8.87 -27.73 4.19
CA PRO A 294 8.32 -27.55 2.85
C PRO A 294 8.07 -28.89 2.13
N ALA A 295 7.00 -28.95 1.34
CA ALA A 295 6.52 -30.19 0.71
C ALA A 295 7.38 -30.67 -0.48
N SER A 296 8.06 -29.76 -1.20
CA SER A 296 9.14 -30.03 -2.17
C SER A 296 9.53 -28.71 -2.87
N GLY A 297 10.82 -28.56 -3.21
CA GLY A 297 11.35 -27.36 -3.88
C GLY A 297 11.49 -26.17 -2.93
N ARG A 298 12.72 -25.91 -2.45
CA ARG A 298 13.01 -24.69 -1.69
C ARG A 298 13.10 -23.54 -2.69
N LEU A 299 12.17 -22.59 -2.58
CA LEU A 299 12.18 -21.37 -3.38
C LEU A 299 12.94 -20.31 -2.59
N ASP A 300 14.25 -20.25 -2.86
CA ASP A 300 15.16 -19.31 -2.22
C ASP A 300 15.47 -18.16 -3.18
N HIS A 301 15.53 -16.94 -2.66
CA HIS A 301 16.00 -15.77 -3.41
C HIS A 301 16.76 -14.81 -2.51
N GLY A 302 17.54 -13.90 -3.09
CA GLY A 302 18.34 -12.90 -2.38
C GLY A 302 19.71 -12.66 -3.01
N GLU A 303 20.33 -11.54 -2.64
CA GLU A 303 21.65 -11.10 -3.13
C GLU A 303 22.83 -11.86 -2.49
N GLY A 304 22.56 -12.78 -1.56
CA GLY A 304 23.58 -13.52 -0.81
C GLY A 304 24.10 -12.75 0.40
N GLY A 305 25.28 -13.10 0.91
CA GLY A 305 25.87 -12.44 2.09
C GLY A 305 25.41 -12.98 3.46
N ALA A 306 24.25 -13.62 3.54
CA ALA A 306 23.86 -14.49 4.65
C ALA A 306 23.10 -15.71 4.11
N THR A 307 23.07 -16.80 4.86
CA THR A 307 22.29 -17.99 4.54
C THR A 307 21.44 -18.38 5.74
N ILE A 308 20.11 -18.34 5.62
CA ILE A 308 19.19 -19.06 6.49
C ILE A 308 19.44 -20.58 6.32
N GLU A 309 19.91 -21.22 7.38
CA GLU A 309 20.22 -22.64 7.42
C GLU A 309 19.01 -23.47 7.91
N ALA A 310 18.30 -22.95 8.91
CA ALA A 310 17.20 -23.65 9.55
C ALA A 310 16.17 -22.68 10.13
N VAL A 311 14.92 -23.12 10.11
CA VAL A 311 13.77 -22.40 10.65
C VAL A 311 12.96 -23.41 11.45
N SER A 312 12.67 -23.09 12.70
CA SER A 312 11.98 -24.02 13.60
C SER A 312 11.20 -23.27 14.67
N ILE A 313 10.11 -23.88 15.12
CA ILE A 313 9.33 -23.39 16.27
C ILE A 313 9.67 -24.29 17.46
N HIS A 314 9.86 -23.69 18.64
CA HIS A 314 10.19 -24.37 19.87
C HIS A 314 9.19 -24.04 20.97
N ASP A 315 9.05 -24.91 21.96
CA ASP A 315 8.39 -24.58 23.23
C ASP A 315 9.27 -23.67 24.11
N THR A 316 8.73 -23.29 25.26
CA THR A 316 9.42 -22.46 26.28
C THR A 316 10.66 -23.14 26.87
N ASP A 317 10.73 -24.47 26.82
CA ASP A 317 11.89 -25.26 27.27
C ASP A 317 12.95 -25.41 26.16
N GLY A 318 12.66 -24.92 24.95
CA GLY A 318 13.54 -24.91 23.80
C GLY A 318 13.50 -26.20 22.95
N THR A 319 12.52 -27.07 23.16
CA THR A 319 12.31 -28.31 22.39
C THR A 319 11.61 -27.97 21.05
N PRO A 320 12.10 -28.48 19.90
CA PRO A 320 11.42 -28.28 18.61
C PRO A 320 10.01 -28.86 18.60
N LEU A 321 9.05 -28.10 18.07
CA LEU A 321 7.65 -28.50 17.97
C LEU A 321 7.30 -28.97 16.57
N THR A 322 6.67 -30.15 16.49
CA THR A 322 5.99 -30.65 15.28
C THR A 322 4.48 -30.46 15.33
N THR A 323 3.95 -30.14 16.51
CA THR A 323 2.54 -29.84 16.76
C THR A 323 2.44 -28.83 17.88
N THR A 324 1.46 -27.93 17.80
CA THR A 324 1.15 -26.92 18.83
C THR A 324 -0.32 -26.49 18.69
N GLN A 325 -0.71 -25.42 19.36
CA GLN A 325 -2.05 -24.84 19.26
C GLN A 325 -2.00 -23.31 19.22
N GLY A 326 -3.00 -22.69 18.60
CA GLY A 326 -3.23 -21.24 18.70
C GLY A 326 -3.33 -20.82 20.17
N GLY A 327 -2.74 -19.67 20.50
CA GLY A 327 -2.64 -19.15 21.85
C GLY A 327 -1.50 -19.74 22.69
N ALA A 328 -0.80 -20.79 22.24
CA ALA A 328 0.37 -21.29 22.95
C ALA A 328 1.56 -20.33 22.83
N GLU A 329 2.35 -20.21 23.90
CA GLU A 329 3.64 -19.54 23.85
C GLU A 329 4.65 -20.42 23.13
N ALA A 330 5.40 -19.83 22.19
CA ALA A 330 6.40 -20.51 21.40
C ALA A 330 7.54 -19.58 21.02
N GLU A 331 8.69 -20.15 20.67
CA GLU A 331 9.85 -19.42 20.15
C GLU A 331 10.10 -19.81 18.69
N LEU A 332 9.90 -18.87 17.76
CA LEU A 332 10.36 -19.03 16.37
C LEU A 332 11.86 -18.74 16.30
N ARG A 333 12.64 -19.71 15.85
CA ARG A 333 14.08 -19.62 15.63
C ARG A 333 14.40 -19.60 14.15
N ILE A 334 15.21 -18.63 13.75
CA ILE A 334 15.75 -18.52 12.39
C ILE A 334 17.27 -18.51 12.51
N ALA A 335 17.89 -19.65 12.19
CA ALA A 335 19.34 -19.84 12.26
C ALA A 335 19.99 -19.43 10.93
N CYS A 336 20.98 -18.56 11.02
CA CYS A 336 21.65 -17.96 9.88
C CYS A 336 23.17 -18.10 9.99
N THR A 337 23.84 -18.19 8.85
CA THR A 337 25.30 -18.07 8.74
C THR A 337 25.62 -16.84 7.90
N ALA A 338 26.55 -16.01 8.35
CA ALA A 338 27.04 -14.88 7.57
C ALA A 338 28.02 -15.37 6.50
N ASN A 339 27.75 -15.10 5.23
CA ASN A 339 28.66 -15.44 4.12
C ASN A 339 29.68 -14.33 3.87
N ARG A 340 29.46 -13.14 4.44
CA ARG A 340 30.37 -12.00 4.48
C ARG A 340 30.19 -11.23 5.79
N ASP A 341 31.05 -10.27 6.09
CA ASP A 341 30.86 -9.39 7.23
C ASP A 341 29.53 -8.61 7.09
N LEU A 342 28.69 -8.68 8.12
CA LEU A 342 27.39 -8.03 8.18
C LEU A 342 27.37 -6.92 9.23
N ARG A 343 26.78 -5.79 8.87
CA ARG A 343 26.56 -4.59 9.67
C ARG A 343 25.06 -4.31 9.70
N SER A 344 24.45 -4.45 10.86
CA SER A 344 22.99 -4.33 11.04
C SER A 344 22.18 -5.36 10.23
N PRO A 345 22.47 -6.69 10.36
CA PRO A 345 21.57 -7.70 9.83
C PRO A 345 20.24 -7.64 10.60
N ILE A 346 19.15 -7.63 9.85
CA ILE A 346 17.79 -7.73 10.35
C ILE A 346 17.27 -9.09 9.89
N VAL A 347 16.78 -9.88 10.83
CA VAL A 347 16.12 -11.15 10.51
C VAL A 347 14.64 -10.93 10.74
N GLY A 348 13.80 -11.42 9.84
CA GLY A 348 12.36 -11.28 9.92
C GLY A 348 11.64 -12.52 9.44
N TYR A 349 10.33 -12.51 9.60
CA TYR A 349 9.45 -13.52 9.03
C TYR A 349 8.11 -12.91 8.67
N ILE A 350 7.44 -13.53 7.70
CA ILE A 350 6.05 -13.26 7.36
C ILE A 350 5.27 -14.56 7.44
N LEU A 351 4.13 -14.54 8.13
CA LEU A 351 3.13 -15.58 8.13
C LEU A 351 2.09 -15.28 7.05
N ARG A 352 1.80 -16.26 6.19
CA ARG A 352 0.85 -16.15 5.08
C ARG A 352 -0.25 -17.20 5.16
N ASN A 353 -1.40 -16.92 4.54
CA ASN A 353 -2.46 -17.91 4.35
C ASN A 353 -2.23 -18.75 3.07
N GLU A 354 -3.14 -19.70 2.82
CA GLU A 354 -3.12 -20.59 1.65
C GLU A 354 -3.20 -19.86 0.30
N ARG A 355 -3.63 -18.59 0.29
CA ARG A 355 -3.71 -17.73 -0.90
C ARG A 355 -2.44 -16.90 -1.12
N GLY A 356 -1.47 -16.99 -0.22
CA GLY A 356 -0.24 -16.21 -0.25
C GLY A 356 -0.35 -14.79 0.31
N GLU A 357 -1.51 -14.45 0.90
CA GLU A 357 -1.75 -13.14 1.51
C GLU A 357 -1.01 -13.05 2.85
N ASN A 358 -0.39 -11.90 3.13
CA ASN A 358 0.32 -11.65 4.37
C ASN A 358 -0.67 -11.49 5.53
N ILE A 359 -0.49 -12.28 6.59
CA ILE A 359 -1.32 -12.25 7.79
C ILE A 359 -0.67 -11.35 8.85
N CYS A 360 0.55 -11.69 9.22
CA CYS A 360 1.35 -10.96 10.20
C CYS A 360 2.83 -11.26 9.99
N GLY A 361 3.71 -10.51 10.66
CA GLY A 361 5.14 -10.70 10.60
C GLY A 361 5.84 -9.71 11.52
N ASP A 362 7.10 -10.00 11.85
CA ASP A 362 7.93 -9.11 12.64
C ASP A 362 9.41 -9.31 12.26
N ASN A 363 10.27 -8.44 12.77
CA ASN A 363 11.71 -8.49 12.52
C ASN A 363 12.53 -7.92 13.68
N THR A 364 13.84 -8.19 13.65
CA THR A 364 14.75 -7.79 14.73
C THR A 364 15.09 -6.29 14.73
N TYR A 365 14.68 -5.49 13.73
CA TYR A 365 15.17 -4.12 13.55
C TYR A 365 14.91 -3.21 14.75
N LEU A 366 13.65 -3.11 15.21
CA LEU A 366 13.31 -2.18 16.28
C LEU A 366 14.04 -2.49 17.59
N ARG A 367 14.32 -3.78 17.85
CA ARG A 367 15.08 -4.24 19.01
C ARG A 367 16.54 -3.80 18.96
N TYR A 368 17.18 -3.85 17.79
CA TYR A 368 18.61 -3.55 17.61
C TYR A 368 18.89 -2.19 16.97
N ARG A 369 17.87 -1.34 16.78
CA ARG A 369 17.99 -0.02 16.15
C ARG A 369 19.06 0.86 16.80
N GLU A 370 19.20 0.81 18.13
CA GLU A 370 20.16 1.63 18.88
C GLU A 370 21.54 1.02 18.97
N GLN A 371 21.62 -0.32 18.92
CA GLN A 371 22.86 -1.08 18.97
C GLN A 371 22.82 -2.16 17.89
N PRO A 372 23.11 -1.80 16.62
CA PRO A 372 23.03 -2.75 15.52
C PRO A 372 23.99 -3.92 15.70
N LEU A 373 23.50 -5.11 15.37
CA LEU A 373 24.31 -6.33 15.36
C LEU A 373 25.45 -6.20 14.35
N ARG A 374 26.61 -6.77 14.69
CA ARG A 374 27.73 -6.96 13.77
C ARG A 374 28.11 -8.43 13.80
N VAL A 375 28.18 -9.05 12.64
CA VAL A 375 28.45 -10.49 12.51
C VAL A 375 29.58 -10.66 11.51
N ALA A 376 30.65 -11.36 11.87
CA ALA A 376 31.78 -11.57 10.96
C ALA A 376 31.44 -12.66 9.95
N ALA A 377 32.11 -12.63 8.80
CA ALA A 377 32.01 -13.68 7.80
C ALA A 377 32.33 -15.06 8.41
N GLY A 378 31.47 -16.05 8.15
CA GLY A 378 31.56 -17.41 8.70
C GLY A 378 30.87 -17.60 10.05
N ASP A 379 30.53 -16.52 10.76
CA ASP A 379 29.86 -16.63 12.05
C ASP A 379 28.39 -17.02 11.89
N ARG A 380 27.91 -17.79 12.87
CA ARG A 380 26.50 -18.15 13.02
C ARG A 380 25.78 -17.19 13.95
N PHE A 381 24.56 -16.84 13.59
CA PHE A 381 23.67 -16.03 14.41
C PHE A 381 22.24 -16.55 14.32
N VAL A 382 21.46 -16.38 15.39
CA VAL A 382 20.10 -16.91 15.49
C VAL A 382 19.17 -15.79 15.95
N ALA A 383 18.15 -15.51 15.15
CA ALA A 383 17.05 -14.67 15.59
C ALA A 383 16.02 -15.53 16.32
N ARG A 384 15.54 -15.02 17.46
CA ARG A 384 14.57 -15.67 18.34
C ARG A 384 13.41 -14.73 18.56
N PHE A 385 12.22 -15.15 18.14
CA PHE A 385 10.98 -14.42 18.36
C PHE A 385 10.16 -15.22 19.36
N LEU A 386 10.05 -14.71 20.58
CA LEU A 386 9.13 -15.24 21.57
C LEU A 386 7.76 -14.63 21.27
N LEU A 387 6.78 -15.47 21.01
CA LEU A 387 5.44 -15.03 20.63
C LEU A 387 4.39 -15.96 21.22
N GLN A 388 3.20 -15.39 21.40
CA GLN A 388 1.99 -16.20 21.50
C GLN A 388 1.52 -16.50 20.08
N LEU A 389 1.37 -17.78 19.73
CA LEU A 389 0.92 -18.15 18.40
C LEU A 389 -0.49 -17.59 18.15
N PRO A 390 -0.71 -16.93 17.00
CA PRO A 390 -2.03 -16.44 16.66
C PRO A 390 -3.00 -17.61 16.51
N TYR A 391 -4.28 -17.36 16.81
CA TYR A 391 -5.33 -18.31 16.43
C TYR A 391 -5.54 -18.17 14.93
N LEU A 392 -5.23 -19.22 14.16
CA LEU A 392 -5.27 -19.18 12.70
C LEU A 392 -6.57 -19.79 12.18
N ALA A 393 -7.07 -19.30 11.06
CA ALA A 393 -8.19 -19.92 10.36
C ALA A 393 -7.85 -21.37 9.94
N THR A 394 -8.87 -22.20 9.69
CA THR A 394 -8.64 -23.55 9.15
C THR A 394 -7.97 -23.47 7.78
N GLY A 395 -7.00 -24.34 7.51
CA GLY A 395 -6.27 -24.40 6.25
C GLY A 395 -4.75 -24.42 6.42
N THR A 396 -4.05 -24.30 5.30
CA THR A 396 -2.58 -24.33 5.27
C THR A 396 -2.02 -22.90 5.32
N HIS A 397 -1.10 -22.68 6.25
CA HIS A 397 -0.40 -21.41 6.43
C HIS A 397 1.11 -21.62 6.27
N THR A 398 1.83 -20.58 5.91
CA THR A 398 3.29 -20.71 5.70
C THR A 398 4.08 -19.57 6.33
N ILE A 399 5.28 -19.88 6.83
CA ILE A 399 6.24 -18.90 7.32
C ILE A 399 7.32 -18.73 6.26
N ALA A 400 7.48 -17.49 5.80
CA ALA A 400 8.56 -17.05 4.93
C ALA A 400 9.58 -16.22 5.74
N PRO A 401 10.72 -16.79 6.15
CA PRO A 401 11.78 -16.07 6.83
C PRO A 401 12.65 -15.28 5.86
N SER A 402 13.27 -14.22 6.37
CA SER A 402 14.21 -13.41 5.62
C SER A 402 15.36 -12.90 6.49
N VAL A 403 16.51 -12.72 5.85
CA VAL A 403 17.62 -11.93 6.37
C VAL A 403 17.85 -10.79 5.40
N ILE A 404 17.81 -9.57 5.93
CA ILE A 404 18.09 -8.34 5.21
C ILE A 404 19.21 -7.60 5.94
N GLU A 405 19.91 -6.67 5.29
CA GLU A 405 20.92 -5.83 5.92
C GLU A 405 20.62 -4.36 5.65
N GLY A 406 20.58 -3.53 6.69
CA GLY A 406 20.25 -2.11 6.60
C GLY A 406 19.21 -1.67 7.64
N THR A 407 18.12 -1.08 7.16
CA THR A 407 17.00 -0.54 7.95
C THR A 407 15.66 -1.08 7.43
N GLN A 408 14.56 -0.91 8.17
CA GLN A 408 13.24 -1.35 7.70
C GLN A 408 12.79 -0.73 6.35
N HIS A 409 13.27 0.46 6.00
CA HIS A 409 12.83 1.18 4.79
C HIS A 409 13.86 1.14 3.66
N ASP A 410 15.12 0.89 4.00
CA ASP A 410 16.25 0.80 3.08
C ASP A 410 17.15 -0.35 3.53
N HIS A 411 17.05 -1.47 2.82
CA HIS A 411 17.78 -2.69 3.10
C HIS A 411 17.96 -3.50 1.83
N ILE A 412 18.91 -4.43 1.92
CA ILE A 412 19.22 -5.39 0.87
C ILE A 412 18.71 -6.75 1.33
N HIS A 413 18.10 -7.52 0.43
CA HIS A 413 17.64 -8.87 0.77
C HIS A 413 18.79 -9.86 0.64
N LEU A 414 19.34 -10.33 1.77
CA LEU A 414 20.47 -11.27 1.77
C LEU A 414 20.03 -12.69 1.42
N HIS A 415 18.98 -13.18 2.09
CA HIS A 415 18.39 -14.48 1.81
C HIS A 415 16.93 -14.50 2.29
N TRP A 416 16.05 -14.99 1.43
CA TRP A 416 14.64 -15.18 1.66
C TRP A 416 14.26 -16.60 1.25
N ILE A 417 13.45 -17.27 2.06
CA ILE A 417 12.94 -18.61 1.76
C ILE A 417 11.41 -18.54 1.74
N GLU A 418 10.81 -18.87 0.60
CA GLU A 418 9.36 -19.04 0.55
C GLU A 418 8.94 -20.36 1.17
N ASN A 419 7.85 -20.32 1.94
CA ASN A 419 7.22 -21.50 2.55
C ASN A 419 8.17 -22.37 3.40
N ALA A 420 9.11 -21.76 4.13
CA ALA A 420 10.13 -22.48 4.90
C ALA A 420 9.55 -23.36 6.02
N LEU A 421 8.43 -22.94 6.62
CA LEU A 421 7.61 -23.78 7.48
C LEU A 421 6.17 -23.74 7.00
N VAL A 422 5.49 -24.89 7.13
CA VAL A 422 4.07 -25.05 6.85
C VAL A 422 3.35 -25.36 8.15
N LEU A 423 2.29 -24.61 8.41
CA LEU A 423 1.42 -24.73 9.57
C LEU A 423 0.03 -25.17 9.09
N ASP A 424 -0.31 -26.44 9.30
CA ASP A 424 -1.61 -26.98 8.92
C ASP A 424 -2.57 -26.91 10.11
N VAL A 425 -3.68 -26.18 9.91
CA VAL A 425 -4.70 -25.94 10.91
C VAL A 425 -5.92 -26.78 10.56
N LEU A 426 -6.19 -27.83 11.35
CA LEU A 426 -7.28 -28.78 11.06
C LEU A 426 -8.65 -28.29 11.51
N ALA A 427 -8.67 -27.50 12.58
CA ALA A 427 -9.89 -26.92 13.14
C ALA A 427 -9.55 -25.54 13.71
N SER A 428 -10.53 -24.64 13.70
CA SER A 428 -10.34 -23.29 14.19
C SER A 428 -11.64 -22.70 14.70
N PRO A 429 -11.62 -21.97 15.84
CA PRO A 429 -12.74 -21.15 16.27
C PRO A 429 -12.82 -19.81 15.52
N VAL A 430 -11.83 -19.50 14.65
CA VAL A 430 -11.81 -18.27 13.84
C VAL A 430 -12.88 -18.37 12.75
N GLY A 431 -14.06 -17.82 13.04
CA GLY A 431 -15.19 -17.81 12.11
C GLY A 431 -15.16 -16.69 11.06
N LEU A 432 -14.37 -15.64 11.28
CA LEU A 432 -14.28 -14.45 10.41
C LEU A 432 -12.84 -13.91 10.43
N GLY A 433 -12.26 -13.66 9.25
CA GLY A 433 -10.90 -13.11 9.09
C GLY A 433 -9.79 -14.16 9.05
N ALA A 434 -8.54 -13.70 9.05
CA ALA A 434 -7.35 -14.56 8.97
C ALA A 434 -6.76 -14.95 10.34
N VAL A 435 -6.99 -14.13 11.37
CA VAL A 435 -6.49 -14.34 12.74
C VAL A 435 -7.60 -14.10 13.76
N GLY A 436 -7.69 -14.98 14.75
CA GLY A 436 -8.52 -14.80 15.93
C GLY A 436 -7.81 -14.01 17.01
N VAL A 437 -8.53 -13.05 17.59
CA VAL A 437 -8.12 -12.31 18.78
C VAL A 437 -8.80 -12.94 20.00
N PRO A 438 -8.06 -13.37 21.04
CA PRO A 438 -8.67 -13.91 22.24
C PRO A 438 -9.51 -12.82 22.93
N MET A 439 -10.76 -13.15 23.29
CA MET A 439 -11.59 -12.21 24.05
C MET A 439 -11.38 -12.45 25.54
N LEU A 440 -11.04 -11.40 26.29
CA LEU A 440 -10.84 -11.48 27.74
C LEU A 440 -12.14 -11.68 28.52
N ASP A 441 -13.24 -11.14 28.01
CA ASP A 441 -14.60 -11.33 28.51
C ASP A 441 -15.60 -11.13 27.35
N VAL A 442 -16.73 -11.83 27.41
CA VAL A 442 -17.86 -11.62 26.49
C VAL A 442 -19.15 -11.72 27.29
N SER A 443 -19.80 -10.58 27.50
CA SER A 443 -21.08 -10.46 28.16
C SER A 443 -22.12 -9.82 27.23
N CYS A 444 -23.37 -10.19 27.43
CA CYS A 444 -24.53 -9.60 26.77
C CYS A 444 -25.62 -9.51 27.83
N ASP A 445 -26.05 -8.29 28.16
CA ASP A 445 -27.13 -8.02 29.11
C ASP A 445 -28.52 -8.22 28.49
#